data_AF-A0A8J7CFX4-F1
#
_entry.id   AF-A0A8J7CFX4-F1
#
_cell.length_a   1.000
_cell.length_b   1.000
_cell.length_c   1.000
_cell.angle_alpha   90.00
_cell.angle_beta   90.00
_cell.angle_gamma   90.00
#
_symmetry.space_group_name_H-M   'P 1'
#
loop_
_entity.id
_entity.type
_entity.pdbx_description
1 polymer ?
#
loop_
_entity_poly.entity_id
_entity_poly.type
_entity_poly.pdbx_seq_one_letter_code
_entity_poly.pdbx_strand_id
1 'polypeptide(L)'
;MTLYTLSIRRPVLAIVMSITIVLFGMLGFSFLGVREFPSLDPPNISVSTSYRGASADVIESQITEPLEAAVNGVEGIRTLTSTSRDGRSTIQAEFDLGTDLERAANDVRDHVSRAMRNLPPDVDPPIVSKADADARPIAGITVRSDSRNLLELSHLAQEAFVERLQTIPNVASVDIWGEKTYAMRLWIDPNKLAAYRLSPIDVRDAMARENVELPSGRIEGAEVELPVRMMSRLDTPEDFNNLILKSEGDRIVRLRDVGYAELGPRNERTVLKQDGIPMVLVVVRPQPGANYIAIADEFRRRVEVIQKSLPADVEVSWGFDASRFIRRSVAEVRQTILIAFGLVMFVIFFFLRDWRTTVIPVLVIPVSLIGSFFVMYVAGLSLNVLTLLALVLAIGLVVDDAIVVVEVIYAKIEAGHEPMSAGVEGTREIFFAVVATTVALVAVFMPILFLGGLVGRLFREFGLTLAGAVIISSFVALTLTPMLATRLLKKRVLQPWLYRATEPFFLALASSYRKTLTNFLRRRWLALPVILACFGVVALFLNLLPRELAPLEDRSTISI
;
A
#
# COMPACT_ATOMS: atom_id res chain seq x y z
N MET A 1 -31.32 13.56 -33.24
CA MET A 1 -30.97 14.63 -32.28
C MET A 1 -29.57 14.35 -31.77
N THR A 2 -28.69 15.35 -31.74
CA THR A 2 -27.32 15.21 -31.18
C THR A 2 -27.34 15.39 -29.66
N LEU A 3 -26.31 14.91 -28.95
CA LEU A 3 -26.23 14.95 -27.49
C LEU A 3 -26.39 16.37 -26.90
N TYR A 4 -25.73 17.36 -27.52
CA TYR A 4 -25.81 18.76 -27.10
C TYR A 4 -27.18 19.38 -27.39
N THR A 5 -27.80 19.11 -28.56
CA THR A 5 -29.16 19.63 -28.86
C THR A 5 -30.22 19.05 -27.93
N LEU A 6 -30.09 17.79 -27.55
CA LEU A 6 -30.96 17.15 -26.57
C LEU A 6 -30.81 17.80 -25.18
N SER A 7 -29.57 17.99 -24.73
CA SER A 7 -29.25 18.57 -23.42
C SER A 7 -29.72 20.02 -23.28
N ILE A 8 -29.55 20.84 -24.33
CA ILE A 8 -30.02 22.23 -24.36
C ILE A 8 -31.56 22.30 -24.32
N ARG A 9 -32.26 21.45 -25.09
CA ARG A 9 -33.73 21.44 -25.15
C ARG A 9 -34.38 20.81 -23.91
N ARG A 10 -33.73 19.83 -23.28
CA ARG A 10 -34.22 19.12 -22.09
C ARG A 10 -33.27 19.38 -20.91
N PRO A 11 -33.37 20.54 -20.24
CA PRO A 11 -32.46 20.92 -19.17
C PRO A 11 -32.51 19.96 -17.97
N VAL A 12 -33.69 19.43 -17.65
CA VAL A 12 -33.87 18.43 -16.59
C VAL A 12 -33.06 17.16 -16.89
N LEU A 13 -33.02 16.71 -18.14
CA LEU A 13 -32.24 15.53 -18.53
C LEU A 13 -30.74 15.77 -18.33
N ALA A 14 -30.23 16.93 -18.73
CA ALA A 14 -28.82 17.29 -18.54
C ALA A 14 -28.44 17.30 -17.04
N ILE A 15 -29.29 17.89 -16.19
CA ILE A 15 -29.10 17.90 -14.74
C ILE A 15 -29.13 16.47 -14.18
N VAL A 16 -30.10 15.64 -14.58
CA VAL A 16 -30.19 14.24 -14.14
C VAL A 16 -28.94 13.45 -14.53
N MET A 17 -28.43 13.61 -15.76
CA MET A 17 -27.18 12.96 -16.17
C MET A 17 -25.99 13.38 -15.28
N SER A 18 -25.86 14.67 -14.98
CA SER A 18 -24.81 15.17 -14.09
C SER A 18 -24.96 14.69 -12.64
N ILE A 19 -26.19 14.68 -12.10
CA ILE A 19 -26.46 14.16 -10.75
C ILE A 19 -26.14 12.67 -10.67
N THR A 20 -26.47 11.90 -11.72
CA THR A 20 -26.14 10.47 -11.78
C THR A 20 -24.62 10.26 -11.76
N ILE A 21 -23.85 11.05 -12.53
CA ILE A 21 -22.37 11.01 -12.49
C ILE A 21 -21.86 11.32 -11.08
N VAL A 22 -22.39 12.36 -10.44
CA VAL A 22 -22.02 12.74 -9.07
C VAL A 22 -22.35 11.62 -8.09
N LEU A 23 -23.54 11.01 -8.19
CA LEU A 23 -23.98 9.93 -7.30
C LEU A 23 -23.09 8.70 -7.44
N PHE A 24 -22.80 8.25 -8.66
CA PHE A 24 -21.88 7.14 -8.90
C PHE A 24 -20.46 7.48 -8.44
N GLY A 25 -20.02 8.72 -8.62
CA GLY A 25 -18.73 9.20 -8.12
C GLY A 25 -18.64 9.20 -6.59
N MET A 26 -19.68 9.67 -5.89
CA MET A 26 -19.74 9.64 -4.43
C MET A 26 -19.79 8.20 -3.87
N LEU A 27 -20.52 7.31 -4.55
CA LEU A 27 -20.51 5.88 -4.22
C LEU A 27 -19.11 5.30 -4.40
N GLY A 28 -18.47 5.54 -5.55
CA GLY A 28 -17.09 5.11 -5.82
C GLY A 28 -16.13 5.62 -4.76
N PHE A 29 -16.19 6.90 -4.42
CA PHE A 29 -15.38 7.51 -3.36
C PHE A 29 -15.54 6.81 -2.00
N SER A 30 -16.75 6.35 -1.66
CA SER A 30 -17.04 5.68 -0.38
C SER A 30 -16.48 4.25 -0.30
N PHE A 31 -16.25 3.60 -1.44
CA PHE A 31 -15.74 2.22 -1.51
C PHE A 31 -14.25 2.13 -1.85
N LEU A 32 -13.62 3.22 -2.31
CA LEU A 32 -12.19 3.24 -2.63
C LEU A 32 -11.34 3.04 -1.37
N GLY A 33 -10.39 2.10 -1.44
CA GLY A 33 -9.37 1.93 -0.41
C GLY A 33 -8.40 3.11 -0.41
N VAL A 34 -8.01 3.58 0.78
CA VAL A 34 -7.04 4.68 0.94
C VAL A 34 -5.66 4.11 1.27
N ARG A 35 -4.66 4.49 0.48
CA ARG A 35 -3.27 4.04 0.60
C ARG A 35 -2.29 5.17 0.28
N GLU A 36 -1.04 4.99 0.64
CA GLU A 36 0.03 5.94 0.28
C GLU A 36 0.40 5.81 -1.21
N PHE A 37 0.64 4.56 -1.64
CA PHE A 37 0.96 4.17 -3.02
C PHE A 37 0.05 3.03 -3.47
N PRO A 38 -0.05 2.78 -4.79
CA PRO A 38 -0.60 1.54 -5.34
C PRO A 38 -0.02 0.29 -4.66
N SER A 39 -0.73 -0.84 -4.67
CA SER A 39 -0.16 -2.10 -4.19
C SER A 39 0.98 -2.53 -5.12
N LEU A 40 2.21 -2.27 -4.66
CA LEU A 40 3.45 -2.67 -5.32
C LEU A 40 3.88 -4.06 -4.89
N ASP A 41 2.97 -4.86 -4.33
CA ASP A 41 3.27 -6.15 -3.71
C ASP A 41 4.18 -6.94 -4.68
N PRO A 42 5.48 -7.05 -4.34
CA PRO A 42 6.40 -7.79 -5.18
C PRO A 42 5.88 -9.22 -5.16
N PRO A 43 5.80 -9.89 -6.31
CA PRO A 43 5.32 -11.25 -6.37
C PRO A 43 6.41 -12.17 -5.81
N ASN A 44 6.74 -12.05 -4.53
CA ASN A 44 7.79 -12.82 -3.88
C ASN A 44 7.21 -13.90 -2.98
N ILE A 45 7.95 -15.00 -2.90
CA ILE A 45 7.64 -16.14 -2.04
C ILE A 45 8.90 -16.43 -1.25
N SER A 46 8.76 -16.46 0.07
CA SER A 46 9.86 -16.75 0.98
C SER A 46 9.75 -18.18 1.47
N VAL A 47 10.88 -18.89 1.41
CA VAL A 47 11.08 -20.20 2.00
C VAL A 47 12.08 -20.02 3.13
N SER A 48 11.63 -20.24 4.37
CA SER A 48 12.48 -20.14 5.55
C SER A 48 12.67 -21.52 6.17
N THR A 49 13.93 -21.87 6.47
CA THR A 49 14.29 -23.14 7.10
C THR A 49 15.23 -22.87 8.26
N SER A 50 15.02 -23.56 9.38
CA SER A 50 15.82 -23.42 10.61
C SER A 50 16.58 -24.72 10.84
N TYR A 51 17.91 -24.61 11.05
CA TYR A 51 18.74 -25.75 11.39
C TYR A 51 19.72 -25.40 12.50
N ARG A 52 19.23 -25.50 13.74
CA ARG A 52 19.90 -24.90 14.91
C ARG A 52 21.25 -25.53 15.18
N GLY A 53 22.25 -24.69 15.41
CA GLY A 53 23.62 -25.13 15.74
C GLY A 53 24.53 -25.33 14.53
N ALA A 54 24.00 -25.25 13.30
CA ALA A 54 24.82 -25.25 12.09
C ALA A 54 25.39 -23.85 11.78
N SER A 55 26.64 -23.80 11.32
CA SER A 55 27.28 -22.58 10.79
C SER A 55 26.69 -22.20 9.44
N ALA A 56 26.85 -20.94 9.04
CA ALA A 56 26.40 -20.45 7.74
C ALA A 56 26.84 -21.34 6.55
N ASP A 57 28.08 -21.85 6.54
CA ASP A 57 28.59 -22.73 5.46
C ASP A 57 27.86 -24.08 5.39
N VAL A 58 27.51 -24.66 6.54
CA VAL A 58 26.74 -25.91 6.62
C VAL A 58 25.29 -25.66 6.19
N ILE A 59 24.71 -24.52 6.59
CA ILE A 59 23.39 -24.10 6.15
C ILE A 59 23.37 -23.93 4.63
N GLU A 60 24.38 -23.26 4.06
CA GLU A 60 24.48 -23.02 2.63
C GLU A 60 24.51 -24.34 1.84
N SER A 61 25.49 -25.20 2.15
CA SER A 61 25.71 -26.45 1.42
C SER A 61 24.65 -27.53 1.65
N GLN A 62 24.11 -27.66 2.87
CA GLN A 62 23.19 -28.76 3.20
C GLN A 62 21.70 -28.40 3.16
N ILE A 63 21.37 -27.10 3.27
CA ILE A 63 19.97 -26.65 3.32
C ILE A 63 19.64 -25.72 2.15
N THR A 64 20.41 -24.64 2.01
CA THR A 64 20.09 -23.58 1.04
C THR A 64 20.26 -24.07 -0.39
N GLU A 65 21.41 -24.64 -0.76
CA GLU A 65 21.68 -25.15 -2.12
C GLU A 65 20.66 -26.21 -2.58
N PRO A 66 20.32 -27.26 -1.79
CA PRO A 66 19.30 -28.23 -2.20
C PRO A 66 17.90 -27.63 -2.37
N LEU A 67 17.50 -26.71 -1.49
CA LEU A 67 16.21 -26.03 -1.59
C LEU A 67 16.18 -25.04 -2.76
N GLU A 68 17.25 -24.30 -2.97
CA GLU A 68 17.43 -23.37 -4.09
C GLU A 68 17.34 -24.10 -5.42
N ALA A 69 18.05 -25.22 -5.58
CA ALA A 69 17.98 -26.05 -6.78
C ALA A 69 16.55 -26.59 -7.03
N ALA A 70 15.81 -26.93 -5.98
CA ALA A 70 14.44 -27.40 -6.09
C ALA A 70 13.46 -26.28 -6.47
N VAL A 71 13.58 -25.12 -5.84
CA VAL A 71 12.72 -23.94 -6.07
C VAL A 71 12.99 -23.35 -7.46
N ASN A 72 14.24 -23.35 -7.93
CA ASN A 72 14.61 -22.87 -9.27
C ASN A 72 13.92 -23.64 -10.41
N GLY A 73 13.36 -24.83 -10.14
CA GLY A 73 12.56 -25.59 -11.09
C GLY A 73 11.11 -25.12 -11.24
N VAL A 74 10.67 -24.13 -10.46
CA VAL A 74 9.32 -23.57 -10.54
C VAL A 74 9.25 -22.52 -11.66
N GLU A 75 8.19 -22.58 -12.47
CA GLU A 75 7.98 -21.66 -13.59
C GLU A 75 7.66 -20.24 -13.12
N GLY A 76 8.14 -19.24 -13.86
CA GLY A 76 7.82 -17.83 -13.64
C GLY A 76 8.64 -17.14 -12.54
N ILE A 77 9.71 -17.78 -12.05
CA ILE A 77 10.72 -17.13 -11.19
C ILE A 77 11.60 -16.23 -12.05
N ARG A 78 11.67 -14.96 -11.69
CA ARG A 78 12.50 -13.92 -12.32
C ARG A 78 13.86 -13.82 -11.66
N THR A 79 13.88 -13.74 -10.33
CA THR A 79 15.11 -13.73 -9.53
C THR A 79 14.95 -14.65 -8.33
N LEU A 80 16.03 -15.30 -7.94
CA LEU A 80 16.09 -16.06 -6.71
C LEU A 80 17.26 -15.50 -5.90
N THR A 81 17.00 -15.15 -4.64
CA THR A 81 18.03 -14.67 -3.72
C THR A 81 17.98 -15.51 -2.47
N SER A 82 19.13 -16.04 -2.06
CA SER A 82 19.25 -16.85 -0.86
C SER A 82 20.18 -16.17 0.14
N THR A 83 19.90 -16.35 1.43
CA THR A 83 20.72 -15.83 2.52
C THR A 83 20.85 -16.91 3.58
N SER A 84 22.09 -17.36 3.79
CA SER A 84 22.46 -18.31 4.82
C SER A 84 23.08 -17.56 6.00
N ARG A 85 22.57 -17.81 7.20
CA ARG A 85 23.13 -17.32 8.47
C ARG A 85 23.21 -18.48 9.44
N ASP A 86 23.95 -18.31 10.53
CA ASP A 86 24.02 -19.32 11.58
C ASP A 86 22.62 -19.78 12.02
N GLY A 87 22.34 -21.06 11.79
CA GLY A 87 21.10 -21.71 12.13
C GLY A 87 19.87 -21.38 11.27
N ARG A 88 19.98 -20.56 10.22
CA ARG A 88 18.83 -20.14 9.41
C ARG A 88 19.16 -19.96 7.93
N SER A 89 18.33 -20.56 7.08
CA SER A 89 18.28 -20.32 5.64
C SER A 89 17.03 -19.51 5.29
N THR A 90 17.16 -18.55 4.38
CA THR A 90 16.02 -17.84 3.80
C THR A 90 16.23 -17.70 2.30
N ILE A 91 15.30 -18.24 1.52
CA ILE A 91 15.28 -18.17 0.06
C ILE A 91 14.09 -17.31 -0.33
N GLN A 92 14.34 -16.32 -1.17
CA GLN A 92 13.33 -15.40 -1.69
C GLN A 92 13.27 -15.55 -3.21
N ALA A 93 12.16 -16.11 -3.68
CA ALA A 93 11.85 -16.26 -5.09
C ALA A 93 10.97 -15.07 -5.53
N GLU A 94 11.51 -14.18 -6.36
CA GLU A 94 10.75 -13.12 -7.02
C GLU A 94 10.20 -13.65 -8.34
N PHE A 95 8.89 -13.60 -8.52
CA PHE A 95 8.21 -14.04 -9.73
C PHE A 95 8.03 -12.90 -10.75
N ASP A 96 7.66 -13.26 -11.97
CA ASP A 96 7.22 -12.28 -12.96
C ASP A 96 5.93 -11.55 -12.53
N LEU A 97 5.78 -10.31 -13.00
CA LEU A 97 4.64 -9.47 -12.66
C LEU A 97 3.38 -10.01 -13.35
N GLY A 98 2.38 -10.38 -12.56
CA GLY A 98 1.11 -10.95 -13.05
C GLY A 98 0.99 -12.47 -12.83
N THR A 99 2.03 -13.12 -12.32
CA THR A 99 1.96 -14.49 -11.84
C THR A 99 0.95 -14.60 -10.70
N ASP A 100 0.11 -15.63 -10.76
CA ASP A 100 -0.79 -16.00 -9.68
C ASP A 100 0.02 -16.54 -8.50
N LEU A 101 0.19 -15.70 -7.48
CA LEU A 101 0.97 -16.04 -6.29
C LEU A 101 0.40 -17.21 -5.50
N GLU A 102 -0.87 -17.53 -5.65
CA GLU A 102 -1.46 -18.70 -4.98
C GLU A 102 -0.97 -19.97 -5.62
N ARG A 103 -1.03 -20.04 -6.95
CA ARG A 103 -0.51 -21.15 -7.72
C ARG A 103 1.00 -21.29 -7.52
N ALA A 104 1.74 -20.20 -7.68
CA ALA A 104 3.19 -20.19 -7.47
C ALA A 104 3.59 -20.62 -6.05
N ALA A 105 2.85 -20.22 -5.00
CA ALA A 105 3.14 -20.66 -3.63
C ALA A 105 2.90 -22.15 -3.43
N ASN A 106 1.88 -22.71 -4.08
CA ASN A 106 1.63 -24.15 -4.04
C ASN A 106 2.71 -24.91 -4.82
N ASP A 107 3.11 -24.43 -5.98
CA ASP A 107 4.19 -25.03 -6.77
C ASP A 107 5.51 -25.00 -5.98
N VAL A 108 5.87 -23.87 -5.37
CA VAL A 108 7.04 -23.78 -4.47
C VAL A 108 6.93 -24.76 -3.30
N ARG A 109 5.77 -24.88 -2.65
CA ARG A 109 5.56 -25.88 -1.58
C ARG A 109 5.77 -27.31 -2.05
N ASP A 110 5.29 -27.66 -3.24
CA ASP A 110 5.43 -29.00 -3.80
C ASP A 110 6.88 -29.32 -4.17
N HIS A 111 7.62 -28.34 -4.68
CA HIS A 111 9.05 -28.46 -4.96
C HIS A 111 9.87 -28.59 -3.65
N VAL A 112 9.62 -27.73 -2.67
CA VAL A 112 10.27 -27.77 -1.35
C VAL A 112 9.97 -29.09 -0.62
N SER A 113 8.73 -29.57 -0.67
CA SER A 113 8.34 -30.83 -0.04
C SER A 113 9.04 -32.05 -0.66
N ARG A 114 9.32 -32.02 -1.98
CA ARG A 114 10.12 -33.06 -2.64
C ARG A 114 11.59 -33.00 -2.24
N ALA A 115 12.13 -31.80 -2.07
CA ALA A 115 13.51 -31.57 -1.66
C ALA A 115 13.79 -31.90 -0.19
N MET A 116 12.75 -31.92 0.65
CA MET A 116 12.85 -32.25 2.07
C MET A 116 13.52 -33.61 2.35
N ARG A 117 13.42 -34.57 1.42
CA ARG A 117 14.13 -35.87 1.52
C ARG A 117 15.65 -35.77 1.39
N ASN A 118 16.14 -34.67 0.83
CA ASN A 118 17.57 -34.41 0.63
C ASN A 118 18.15 -33.55 1.77
N LEU A 119 17.32 -33.08 2.70
CA LEU A 119 17.76 -32.31 3.85
C LEU A 119 18.19 -33.24 5.01
N PRO A 120 19.05 -32.76 5.92
CA PRO A 120 19.35 -33.45 7.17
C PRO A 120 18.07 -33.79 7.95
N PRO A 121 17.98 -34.98 8.58
CA PRO A 121 16.77 -35.46 9.24
C PRO A 121 16.38 -34.66 10.50
N ASP A 122 17.30 -33.87 11.04
CA ASP A 122 17.18 -33.04 12.23
C ASP A 122 16.85 -31.56 11.92
N VAL A 123 16.56 -31.23 10.66
CA VAL A 123 16.12 -29.89 10.24
C VAL A 123 14.67 -29.61 10.64
N ASP A 124 14.36 -28.37 11.01
CA ASP A 124 12.96 -27.93 11.13
C ASP A 124 12.33 -27.91 9.71
N PRO A 125 11.09 -28.41 9.51
CA PRO A 125 10.46 -28.40 8.19
C PRO A 125 10.43 -26.99 7.56
N PRO A 126 10.80 -26.84 6.27
CA PRO A 126 10.77 -25.56 5.59
C PRO A 126 9.37 -24.94 5.59
N ILE A 127 9.28 -23.64 5.87
CA ILE A 127 8.03 -22.88 5.86
C ILE A 127 7.98 -22.02 4.61
N VAL A 128 6.92 -22.17 3.82
CA VAL A 128 6.68 -21.38 2.61
C VAL A 128 5.59 -20.33 2.86
N SER A 129 5.98 -19.07 2.79
CA SER A 129 5.12 -17.90 2.96
C SER A 129 5.09 -17.05 1.70
N LYS A 130 3.91 -16.49 1.40
CA LYS A 130 3.77 -15.42 0.39
C LYS A 130 4.33 -14.11 0.94
N ALA A 131 4.60 -13.16 0.06
CA ALA A 131 5.01 -11.76 0.29
C ALA A 131 4.49 -11.09 1.58
N ASP A 132 3.28 -11.44 2.02
CA ASP A 132 2.65 -10.89 3.22
C ASP A 132 3.43 -11.08 4.52
N ALA A 133 4.31 -12.09 4.59
CA ALA A 133 5.20 -12.27 5.73
C ALA A 133 6.25 -11.14 5.87
N ASP A 134 6.55 -10.44 4.77
CA ASP A 134 7.48 -9.30 4.72
C ASP A 134 6.76 -7.95 4.52
N ALA A 135 5.42 -7.95 4.54
CA ALA A 135 4.64 -6.72 4.50
C ALA A 135 5.09 -5.82 5.67
N ARG A 136 5.40 -4.56 5.34
CA ARG A 136 5.78 -3.57 6.36
C ARG A 136 4.61 -3.43 7.32
N PRO A 137 4.82 -3.63 8.63
CA PRO A 137 3.73 -3.45 9.57
C PRO A 137 3.27 -1.99 9.54
N ILE A 138 1.96 -1.79 9.76
CA ILE A 138 1.29 -0.49 9.58
C ILE A 138 1.09 0.27 10.89
N ALA A 139 1.04 -0.48 12.00
CA ALA A 139 0.93 0.07 13.34
C ALA A 139 1.64 -0.86 14.32
N GLY A 140 2.18 -0.28 15.40
CA GLY A 140 2.73 -1.05 16.50
C GLY A 140 2.69 -0.29 17.82
N ILE A 141 2.56 -1.06 18.91
CA ILE A 141 2.58 -0.55 20.28
C ILE A 141 3.73 -1.16 21.06
N THR A 142 4.42 -0.34 21.84
CA THR A 142 5.41 -0.83 22.78
C THR A 142 4.74 -1.16 24.10
N VAL A 143 5.16 -2.26 24.70
CA VAL A 143 4.70 -2.74 26.01
C VAL A 143 5.91 -2.85 26.92
N ARG A 144 5.87 -2.07 28.00
CA ARG A 144 6.97 -1.90 28.97
C ARG A 144 6.45 -2.14 30.39
N SER A 145 7.33 -2.61 31.27
CA SER A 145 7.11 -2.63 32.71
C SER A 145 8.47 -2.51 33.42
N ASP A 146 8.49 -1.80 34.55
CA ASP A 146 9.69 -1.68 35.39
C ASP A 146 9.82 -2.84 36.40
N SER A 147 8.72 -3.56 36.67
CA SER A 147 8.69 -4.67 37.63
C SER A 147 8.78 -6.05 37.00
N ARG A 148 8.41 -6.19 35.72
CA ARG A 148 8.38 -7.48 35.01
C ARG A 148 9.60 -7.70 34.14
N ASN A 149 10.02 -8.96 34.03
CA ASN A 149 11.05 -9.33 33.07
C ASN A 149 10.48 -9.45 31.64
N LEU A 150 11.36 -9.56 30.64
CA LEU A 150 10.94 -9.66 29.23
C LEU A 150 10.13 -10.93 28.91
N LEU A 151 10.29 -12.01 29.68
CA LEU A 151 9.51 -13.24 29.50
C LEU A 151 8.05 -13.03 29.91
N GLU A 152 7.85 -12.46 31.09
CA GLU A 152 6.54 -12.10 31.63
C GLU A 152 5.84 -11.06 30.74
N LEU A 153 6.60 -10.07 30.24
CA LEU A 153 6.09 -9.08 29.29
C LEU A 153 5.69 -9.70 27.96
N SER A 154 6.48 -10.63 27.42
CA SER A 154 6.17 -11.32 26.17
C SER A 154 4.92 -12.18 26.30
N HIS A 155 4.79 -12.91 27.41
CA HIS A 155 3.62 -13.73 27.70
C HIS A 155 2.36 -12.87 27.83
N LEU A 156 2.44 -11.78 28.60
CA LEU A 156 1.35 -10.82 28.72
C LEU A 156 1.01 -10.19 27.37
N ALA A 157 2.00 -9.88 26.54
CA ALA A 157 1.77 -9.30 25.24
C ALA A 157 1.04 -10.27 24.29
N GLN A 158 1.40 -11.56 24.34
CA GLN A 158 0.76 -12.62 23.58
C GLN A 158 -0.72 -12.77 23.96
N GLU A 159 -1.03 -12.94 25.25
CA GLU A 159 -2.39 -13.16 25.73
C GLU A 159 -3.28 -11.90 25.62
N ALA A 160 -2.74 -10.74 26.01
CA ALA A 160 -3.52 -9.51 26.09
C ALA A 160 -3.75 -8.86 24.72
N PHE A 161 -2.74 -8.91 23.84
CA PHE A 161 -2.78 -8.18 22.57
C PHE A 161 -2.90 -9.10 21.36
N VAL A 162 -1.99 -10.05 21.17
CA VAL A 162 -1.91 -10.82 19.92
C VAL A 162 -3.24 -11.53 19.61
N GLU A 163 -3.78 -12.29 20.56
CA GLU A 163 -5.05 -13.03 20.37
C GLU A 163 -6.23 -12.12 20.01
N ARG A 164 -6.28 -10.93 20.61
CA ARG A 164 -7.39 -9.98 20.41
C ARG A 164 -7.23 -9.11 19.17
N LEU A 165 -6.00 -8.86 18.74
CA LEU A 165 -5.70 -7.99 17.60
C LEU A 165 -5.62 -8.77 16.28
N GLN A 166 -5.32 -10.06 16.31
CA GLN A 166 -5.37 -10.94 15.13
C GLN A 166 -6.78 -11.05 14.54
N THR A 167 -7.83 -10.86 15.34
CA THR A 167 -9.22 -10.90 14.88
C THR A 167 -9.71 -9.57 14.27
N ILE A 168 -8.80 -8.61 13.99
CA ILE A 168 -9.13 -7.40 13.24
C ILE A 168 -9.31 -7.78 11.76
N PRO A 169 -10.41 -7.39 11.10
CA PRO A 169 -10.61 -7.69 9.68
C PRO A 169 -9.46 -7.16 8.81
N ASN A 170 -9.03 -7.98 7.86
CA ASN A 170 -7.93 -7.70 6.92
C ASN A 170 -6.53 -7.57 7.55
N VAL A 171 -6.33 -8.08 8.77
CA VAL A 171 -5.00 -8.30 9.34
C VAL A 171 -4.47 -9.67 8.93
N ALA A 172 -3.23 -9.72 8.46
CA ALA A 172 -2.55 -10.95 8.05
C ALA A 172 -1.89 -11.63 9.25
N SER A 173 -1.13 -10.85 10.03
CA SER A 173 -0.50 -11.32 11.26
C SER A 173 -0.34 -10.21 12.28
N VAL A 174 -0.20 -10.62 13.53
CA VAL A 174 0.25 -9.78 14.63
C VAL A 174 1.43 -10.49 15.25
N ASP A 175 2.57 -9.80 15.29
CA ASP A 175 3.84 -10.36 15.73
C ASP A 175 4.40 -9.55 16.90
N ILE A 176 5.22 -10.18 17.73
CA ILE A 176 5.90 -9.52 18.85
C ILE A 176 7.39 -9.40 18.50
N TRP A 177 7.88 -8.17 18.39
CA TRP A 177 9.30 -7.89 18.24
C TRP A 177 9.95 -7.76 19.61
N GLY A 178 11.13 -8.34 19.76
CA GLY A 178 11.80 -8.46 21.06
C GLY A 178 11.24 -9.58 21.95
N GLU A 179 10.35 -10.42 21.42
CA GLU A 179 9.72 -11.52 22.14
C GLU A 179 10.73 -12.48 22.78
N LYS A 180 10.44 -12.87 24.02
CA LYS A 180 11.10 -13.93 24.76
C LYS A 180 10.07 -15.02 25.06
N THR A 181 10.24 -16.18 24.42
CA THR A 181 9.42 -17.36 24.69
C THR A 181 10.04 -18.21 25.79
N TYR A 182 9.21 -18.71 26.70
CA TYR A 182 9.64 -19.65 27.72
C TYR A 182 10.20 -20.93 27.10
N ALA A 183 11.33 -21.38 27.62
CA ALA A 183 11.96 -22.65 27.30
C ALA A 183 12.59 -23.23 28.56
N MET A 184 12.47 -24.55 28.75
CA MET A 184 13.27 -25.25 29.74
C MET A 184 14.71 -25.34 29.23
N ARG A 185 15.64 -24.71 29.93
CA ARG A 185 17.07 -24.72 29.59
C ARG A 185 17.80 -25.73 30.46
N LEU A 186 18.48 -26.68 29.82
CA LEU A 186 19.33 -27.65 30.50
C LEU A 186 20.78 -27.21 30.38
N TRP A 187 21.36 -26.76 31.49
CA TRP A 187 22.76 -26.38 31.59
C TRP A 187 23.57 -27.56 32.08
N ILE A 188 24.54 -27.97 31.29
CA ILE A 188 25.30 -29.21 31.49
C ILE A 188 26.75 -28.86 31.77
N ASP A 189 27.33 -29.44 32.83
CA ASP A 189 28.76 -29.31 33.14
C ASP A 189 29.53 -30.46 32.47
N PRO A 190 30.36 -30.18 31.44
CA PRO A 190 31.06 -31.22 30.70
C PRO A 190 32.04 -32.03 31.57
N ASN A 191 32.60 -31.44 32.62
CA ASN A 191 33.53 -32.13 33.51
C ASN A 191 32.81 -33.15 34.39
N LYS A 192 31.66 -32.78 34.96
CA LYS A 192 30.82 -33.71 35.73
C LYS A 192 30.28 -34.81 34.83
N LEU A 193 29.84 -34.45 33.64
CA LEU A 193 29.28 -35.39 32.70
C LEU A 193 30.30 -36.46 32.28
N ALA A 194 31.55 -36.05 32.03
CA ALA A 194 32.67 -36.97 31.78
C ALA A 194 33.02 -37.86 32.99
N ALA A 195 32.94 -37.34 34.22
CA ALA A 195 33.21 -38.10 35.45
C ALA A 195 32.25 -39.28 35.63
N TYR A 196 30.99 -39.13 35.20
CA TYR A 196 29.99 -40.21 35.20
C TYR A 196 29.99 -41.05 33.92
N ARG A 197 30.96 -40.83 33.02
CA ARG A 197 31.06 -41.48 31.70
C ARG A 197 29.77 -41.33 30.88
N LEU A 198 29.21 -40.13 30.92
CA LEU A 198 28.07 -39.72 30.13
C LEU A 198 28.54 -38.77 29.02
N SER A 199 27.69 -38.60 28.01
CA SER A 199 27.81 -37.64 26.92
C SER A 199 26.54 -36.79 26.80
N PRO A 200 26.58 -35.61 26.16
CA PRO A 200 25.37 -34.82 25.93
C PRO A 200 24.28 -35.58 25.16
N ILE A 201 24.67 -36.57 24.36
CA ILE A 201 23.76 -37.48 23.65
C ILE A 201 22.95 -38.31 24.65
N ASP A 202 23.57 -38.81 25.72
CA ASP A 202 22.86 -39.57 26.75
C ASP A 202 21.79 -38.73 27.46
N VAL A 203 22.05 -37.43 27.64
CA VAL A 203 21.07 -36.48 28.21
C VAL A 203 19.90 -36.25 27.26
N ARG A 204 20.19 -36.03 25.97
CA ARG A 204 19.16 -35.89 24.94
C ARG A 204 18.30 -37.15 24.87
N ASP A 205 18.92 -38.32 24.85
CA ASP A 205 18.23 -39.59 24.71
C ASP A 205 17.42 -39.92 25.96
N ALA A 206 17.90 -39.57 27.16
CA ALA A 206 17.11 -39.65 28.39
C ALA A 206 15.86 -38.75 28.33
N MET A 207 16.02 -37.49 27.90
CA MET A 207 14.89 -36.58 27.74
C MET A 207 13.88 -37.08 26.71
N ALA A 208 14.34 -37.62 25.58
CA ALA A 208 13.47 -38.17 24.53
C ALA A 208 12.73 -39.45 24.96
N ARG A 209 13.26 -40.21 25.93
CA ARG A 209 12.57 -41.39 26.48
C ARG A 209 11.56 -41.04 27.56
N GLU A 210 11.92 -40.15 28.48
CA GLU A 210 11.14 -39.88 29.69
C GLU A 210 10.10 -38.76 29.51
N ASN A 211 10.36 -37.78 28.63
CA ASN A 211 9.47 -36.63 28.42
C ASN A 211 8.56 -36.83 27.21
N VAL A 212 7.75 -37.90 27.22
CA VAL A 212 6.83 -38.27 26.12
C VAL A 212 5.41 -38.41 26.65
N GLU A 213 4.43 -37.84 25.93
CA GLU A 213 3.01 -38.07 26.22
C GLU A 213 2.54 -39.32 25.46
N LEU A 214 2.38 -40.44 26.16
CA LEU A 214 1.95 -41.70 25.57
C LEU A 214 0.42 -41.88 25.68
N PRO A 215 -0.29 -42.19 24.57
CA PRO A 215 -1.72 -42.47 24.63
C PRO A 215 -1.98 -43.73 25.45
N SER A 216 -2.80 -43.62 26.50
CA SER A 216 -2.99 -44.70 27.47
C SER A 216 -4.28 -45.50 27.25
N GLY A 217 -5.05 -45.18 26.20
CA GLY A 217 -6.27 -45.89 25.84
C GLY A 217 -7.47 -45.57 26.75
N ARG A 218 -8.42 -46.50 26.79
CA ARG A 218 -9.67 -46.42 27.54
C ARG A 218 -9.97 -47.76 28.19
N ILE A 219 -10.60 -47.74 29.35
CA ILE A 219 -11.14 -48.94 30.00
C ILE A 219 -12.61 -49.03 29.61
N GLU A 220 -12.97 -50.11 28.92
CA GLU A 220 -14.34 -50.36 28.44
C GLU A 220 -15.01 -51.42 29.32
N GLY A 221 -16.13 -51.05 29.93
CA GLY A 221 -17.07 -51.95 30.60
C GLY A 221 -18.41 -52.00 29.86
N ALA A 222 -19.35 -52.84 30.34
CA ALA A 222 -20.66 -53.02 29.69
C ALA A 222 -21.55 -51.76 29.70
N GLU A 223 -21.39 -50.87 30.68
CA GLU A 223 -22.19 -49.64 30.83
C GLU A 223 -21.34 -48.36 30.98
N VAL A 224 -20.01 -48.47 31.12
CA VAL A 224 -19.12 -47.33 31.38
C VAL A 224 -17.85 -47.46 30.57
N GLU A 225 -17.41 -46.34 30.00
CA GLU A 225 -16.14 -46.19 29.33
C GLU A 225 -15.34 -45.08 30.03
N LEU A 226 -14.11 -45.38 30.46
CA LEU A 226 -13.24 -44.45 31.17
C LEU A 226 -11.94 -44.20 30.37
N PRO A 227 -11.69 -42.98 29.88
CA PRO A 227 -10.42 -42.65 29.24
C PRO A 227 -9.29 -42.65 30.29
N VAL A 228 -8.18 -43.34 29.98
CA VAL A 228 -7.00 -43.35 30.83
C VAL A 228 -6.01 -42.33 30.29
N ARG A 229 -5.47 -41.48 31.17
CA ARG A 229 -4.41 -40.51 30.82
C ARG A 229 -3.24 -40.65 31.77
N MET A 230 -2.07 -40.99 31.23
CA MET A 230 -0.81 -40.94 31.96
C MET A 230 -0.23 -39.52 31.90
N MET A 231 0.11 -38.95 33.05
CA MET A 231 0.83 -37.66 33.14
C MET A 231 2.34 -37.92 33.09
N SER A 232 2.86 -38.19 31.89
CA SER A 232 4.26 -38.57 31.67
C SER A 232 5.16 -37.42 31.19
N ARG A 233 4.61 -36.21 31.02
CA ARG A 233 5.39 -35.04 30.59
C ARG A 233 6.01 -34.34 31.80
N LEU A 234 7.27 -33.92 31.67
CA LEU A 234 7.96 -33.11 32.67
C LEU A 234 7.59 -31.63 32.46
N ASP A 235 7.12 -30.97 33.52
CA ASP A 235 6.61 -29.59 33.43
C ASP A 235 7.45 -28.61 34.25
N THR A 236 7.97 -29.00 35.40
CA THR A 236 8.72 -28.11 36.32
C THR A 236 10.22 -28.29 36.21
N PRO A 237 11.04 -27.25 36.49
CA PRO A 237 12.50 -27.39 36.54
C PRO A 237 12.96 -28.55 37.44
N GLU A 238 12.29 -28.78 38.55
CA GLU A 238 12.52 -29.89 39.47
C GLU A 238 12.32 -31.27 38.81
N ASP A 239 11.30 -31.42 37.97
CA ASP A 239 11.06 -32.66 37.22
C ASP A 239 12.23 -32.95 36.27
N PHE A 240 12.68 -31.92 35.53
CA PHE A 240 13.85 -32.02 34.66
C PHE A 240 15.13 -32.29 35.45
N ASN A 241 15.33 -31.65 36.60
CA ASN A 241 16.48 -31.88 37.47
C ASN A 241 16.52 -33.31 38.03
N ASN A 242 15.36 -33.94 38.19
CA ASN A 242 15.22 -35.32 38.63
C ASN A 242 15.27 -36.35 37.50
N LEU A 243 15.38 -35.91 36.24
CA LEU A 243 15.51 -36.79 35.07
C LEU A 243 16.66 -37.77 35.27
N ILE A 244 16.35 -39.07 35.15
CA ILE A 244 17.33 -40.14 35.29
C ILE A 244 18.11 -40.27 33.98
N LEU A 245 19.41 -40.03 34.04
CA LEU A 245 20.30 -40.13 32.88
C LEU A 245 20.83 -41.55 32.72
N LYS A 246 21.20 -42.18 33.84
CA LYS A 246 21.80 -43.51 33.87
C LYS A 246 21.52 -44.23 35.18
N SER A 247 21.30 -45.53 35.09
CA SER A 247 21.15 -46.42 36.23
C SER A 247 22.10 -47.61 36.08
N GLU A 248 23.08 -47.74 36.96
CA GLU A 248 24.01 -48.89 37.04
C GLU A 248 23.92 -49.50 38.45
N GLY A 249 23.22 -50.63 38.57
CA GLY A 249 22.95 -51.26 39.87
C GLY A 249 22.14 -50.32 40.78
N ASP A 250 22.65 -50.04 41.98
CA ASP A 250 22.05 -49.09 42.93
C ASP A 250 22.43 -47.61 42.67
N ARG A 251 23.28 -47.32 41.67
CA ARG A 251 23.69 -45.94 41.36
C ARG A 251 22.81 -45.35 40.26
N ILE A 252 22.00 -44.38 40.65
CA ILE A 252 21.19 -43.55 39.74
C ILE A 252 21.88 -42.19 39.60
N VAL A 253 22.23 -41.84 38.36
CA VAL A 253 22.73 -40.50 38.01
C VAL A 253 21.58 -39.70 37.41
N ARG A 254 21.28 -38.54 38.02
CA ARG A 254 20.24 -37.62 37.58
C ARG A 254 20.82 -36.40 36.90
N LEU A 255 19.98 -35.62 36.21
CA LEU A 255 20.41 -34.36 35.57
C LEU A 255 21.08 -33.42 36.57
N ARG A 256 20.51 -33.28 37.78
CA ARG A 256 21.08 -32.43 38.85
C ARG A 256 22.51 -32.80 39.27
N ASP A 257 22.94 -34.05 39.03
CA ASP A 257 24.29 -34.49 39.39
C ASP A 257 25.33 -34.03 38.36
N VAL A 258 24.91 -33.71 37.14
CA VAL A 258 25.78 -33.30 36.02
C VAL A 258 25.46 -31.92 35.45
N GLY A 259 24.46 -31.23 36.00
CA GLY A 259 23.94 -29.98 35.47
C GLY A 259 22.75 -29.48 36.27
N TYR A 260 21.98 -28.58 35.67
CA TYR A 260 20.71 -28.12 36.21
C TYR A 260 19.76 -27.70 35.08
N ALA A 261 18.47 -27.81 35.36
CA ALA A 261 17.40 -27.27 34.53
C ALA A 261 16.84 -26.00 35.16
N GLU A 262 16.59 -25.00 34.33
CA GLU A 262 15.92 -23.75 34.73
C GLU A 262 14.95 -23.28 33.64
N LEU A 263 13.95 -22.51 34.05
CA LEU A 263 13.07 -21.84 33.11
C LEU A 263 13.74 -20.54 32.63
N GLY A 264 13.96 -20.42 31.32
CA GLY A 264 14.61 -19.26 30.74
C GLY A 264 14.08 -18.92 29.35
N PRO A 265 14.61 -17.87 28.72
CA PRO A 265 14.23 -17.52 27.36
C PRO A 265 14.86 -18.49 26.35
N ARG A 266 14.07 -18.84 25.32
CA ARG A 266 14.56 -19.64 24.18
C ARG A 266 15.76 -18.99 23.49
N ASN A 267 15.72 -17.66 23.32
CA ASN A 267 16.76 -16.87 22.68
C ASN A 267 17.18 -15.70 23.57
N GLU A 268 18.47 -15.59 23.88
CA GLU A 268 19.06 -14.51 24.68
C GLU A 268 19.83 -13.48 23.83
N ARG A 269 20.05 -13.76 22.55
CA ARG A 269 20.97 -12.99 21.68
C ARG A 269 20.37 -11.68 21.16
N THR A 270 19.05 -11.57 21.15
CA THR A 270 18.33 -10.38 20.62
C THR A 270 17.67 -9.61 21.75
N VAL A 271 17.58 -8.29 21.65
CA VAL A 271 16.82 -7.47 22.61
C VAL A 271 16.27 -6.27 21.87
N LEU A 272 15.01 -5.93 22.14
CA LEU A 272 14.40 -4.69 21.66
C LEU A 272 14.41 -3.68 22.81
N LYS A 273 14.87 -2.46 22.52
CA LYS A 273 14.95 -1.37 23.49
C LYS A 273 14.42 -0.09 22.86
N GLN A 274 13.77 0.74 23.66
CA GLN A 274 13.49 2.14 23.33
C GLN A 274 14.09 2.99 24.44
N ASP A 275 14.88 4.00 24.06
CA ASP A 275 15.59 4.88 25.00
C ASP A 275 16.43 4.11 26.04
N GLY A 276 17.01 2.98 25.62
CA GLY A 276 17.83 2.10 26.47
C GLY A 276 17.05 1.11 27.34
N ILE A 277 15.72 1.21 27.41
CA ILE A 277 14.88 0.38 28.27
C ILE A 277 14.38 -0.84 27.48
N PRO A 278 14.61 -2.08 27.95
CA PRO A 278 14.09 -3.29 27.31
C PRO A 278 12.57 -3.33 27.28
N MET A 279 11.99 -3.73 26.15
CA MET A 279 10.55 -3.85 25.98
C MET A 279 10.21 -4.80 24.84
N VAL A 280 8.91 -5.06 24.66
CA VAL A 280 8.38 -5.78 23.50
C VAL A 280 7.52 -4.84 22.66
N LEU A 281 7.53 -5.03 21.35
CA LEU A 281 6.76 -4.24 20.41
C LEU A 281 5.79 -5.15 19.67
N VAL A 282 4.49 -4.95 19.87
CA VAL A 282 3.43 -5.69 19.18
C VAL A 282 3.13 -4.96 17.88
N VAL A 283 3.34 -5.61 16.73
CA VAL A 283 3.16 -5.03 15.39
C VAL A 283 2.06 -5.72 14.62
N VAL A 284 1.36 -4.97 13.76
CA VAL A 284 0.28 -5.48 12.91
C VAL A 284 0.63 -5.37 11.44
N ARG A 285 0.48 -6.48 10.73
CA ARG A 285 0.65 -6.54 9.27
C ARG A 285 -0.70 -6.66 8.56
N PRO A 286 -0.97 -5.81 7.55
CA PRO A 286 -2.20 -5.89 6.78
C PRO A 286 -2.16 -7.04 5.78
N GLN A 287 -3.33 -7.53 5.36
CA GLN A 287 -3.47 -8.36 4.16
C GLN A 287 -3.27 -7.53 2.88
N PRO A 288 -2.95 -8.16 1.73
CA PRO A 288 -2.87 -7.49 0.45
C PRO A 288 -4.15 -6.73 0.14
N GLY A 289 -3.99 -5.51 -0.36
CA GLY A 289 -5.13 -4.71 -0.78
C GLY A 289 -6.01 -4.14 0.34
N ALA A 290 -5.66 -4.34 1.62
CA ALA A 290 -6.43 -3.82 2.73
C ALA A 290 -6.41 -2.28 2.83
N ASN A 291 -7.39 -1.70 3.53
CA ASN A 291 -7.41 -0.28 3.87
C ASN A 291 -6.67 -0.04 5.19
N TYR A 292 -5.51 0.62 5.11
CA TYR A 292 -4.61 0.77 6.26
C TYR A 292 -5.18 1.71 7.33
N ILE A 293 -5.95 2.72 6.92
CA ILE A 293 -6.62 3.66 7.83
C ILE A 293 -7.64 2.92 8.69
N ALA A 294 -8.45 2.06 8.08
CA ALA A 294 -9.48 1.29 8.77
C ALA A 294 -8.88 0.30 9.79
N ILE A 295 -7.81 -0.40 9.42
CA ILE A 295 -7.10 -1.31 10.35
C ILE A 295 -6.50 -0.53 11.51
N ALA A 296 -5.84 0.61 11.24
CA ALA A 296 -5.22 1.41 12.29
C ALA A 296 -6.25 2.01 13.28
N ASP A 297 -7.44 2.42 12.80
CA ASP A 297 -8.52 2.89 13.66
C ASP A 297 -9.06 1.79 14.57
N GLU A 298 -9.32 0.60 14.01
CA GLU A 298 -9.78 -0.55 14.78
C GLU A 298 -8.70 -1.06 15.76
N PHE A 299 -7.44 -1.05 15.36
CA PHE A 299 -6.30 -1.36 16.21
C PHE A 299 -6.21 -0.40 17.40
N ARG A 300 -6.28 0.93 17.16
CA ARG A 300 -6.32 1.94 18.22
C ARG A 300 -7.48 1.69 19.18
N ARG A 301 -8.68 1.48 18.65
CA ARG A 301 -9.88 1.23 19.46
C ARG A 301 -9.72 0.00 20.37
N ARG A 302 -9.17 -1.10 19.86
CA ARG A 302 -8.95 -2.33 20.64
C ARG A 302 -7.84 -2.15 21.67
N VAL A 303 -6.74 -1.48 21.32
CA VAL A 303 -5.65 -1.19 22.26
C VAL A 303 -6.15 -0.34 23.43
N GLU A 304 -6.94 0.70 23.18
CA GLU A 304 -7.53 1.54 24.24
C GLU A 304 -8.45 0.74 25.19
N VAL A 305 -9.15 -0.27 24.68
CA VAL A 305 -9.98 -1.17 25.49
C VAL A 305 -9.12 -2.14 26.30
N ILE A 306 -8.11 -2.75 25.67
CA ILE A 306 -7.18 -3.69 26.33
C ILE A 306 -6.43 -2.98 27.44
N GLN A 307 -5.95 -1.75 27.20
CA GLN A 307 -5.19 -0.95 28.17
C GLN A 307 -5.95 -0.73 29.48
N LYS A 308 -7.28 -0.64 29.45
CA LYS A 308 -8.11 -0.52 30.67
C LYS A 308 -8.15 -1.79 31.52
N SER A 309 -7.86 -2.94 30.93
CA SER A 309 -7.81 -4.24 31.62
C SER A 309 -6.40 -4.67 32.03
N LEU A 310 -5.38 -3.88 31.69
CA LEU A 310 -4.01 -4.23 32.01
C LEU A 310 -3.68 -3.96 33.48
N PRO A 311 -2.76 -4.75 34.05
CA PRO A 311 -2.16 -4.45 35.34
C PRO A 311 -1.53 -3.05 35.37
N ALA A 312 -1.60 -2.38 36.53
CA ALA A 312 -1.11 -1.01 36.69
C ALA A 312 0.40 -0.85 36.49
N ASP A 313 1.16 -1.94 36.51
CA ASP A 313 2.60 -1.97 36.29
C ASP A 313 3.02 -2.09 34.82
N VAL A 314 2.05 -2.18 33.89
CA VAL A 314 2.29 -2.28 32.45
C VAL A 314 1.94 -0.96 31.76
N GLU A 315 2.94 -0.39 31.10
CA GLU A 315 2.80 0.80 30.29
C GLU A 315 2.74 0.43 28.81
N VAL A 316 1.77 1.02 28.11
CA VAL A 316 1.57 0.83 26.67
C VAL A 316 1.73 2.17 25.99
N SER A 317 2.60 2.23 24.99
CA SER A 317 2.79 3.45 24.20
C SER A 317 2.82 3.14 22.71
N TRP A 318 2.64 4.18 21.89
CA TRP A 318 2.67 4.03 20.44
C TRP A 318 4.11 3.93 19.95
N GLY A 319 4.46 2.84 19.25
CA GLY A 319 5.74 2.69 18.59
C GLY A 319 5.76 3.44 17.27
N PHE A 320 4.91 3.01 16.32
CA PHE A 320 4.72 3.70 15.05
C PHE A 320 3.27 3.54 14.55
N ASP A 321 2.85 4.47 13.69
CA ASP A 321 1.52 4.50 13.08
C ASP A 321 1.60 5.12 11.68
N ALA A 322 1.65 4.27 10.66
CA ALA A 322 1.71 4.69 9.26
C ALA A 322 0.43 5.45 8.84
N SER A 323 -0.71 5.21 9.50
CA SER A 323 -1.97 5.87 9.16
C SER A 323 -1.91 7.38 9.40
N ARG A 324 -1.09 7.87 10.33
CA ARG A 324 -0.90 9.31 10.57
C ARG A 324 -0.31 10.00 9.35
N PHE A 325 0.71 9.39 8.74
CA PHE A 325 1.33 9.90 7.53
C PHE A 325 0.31 9.89 6.37
N ILE A 326 -0.35 8.75 6.15
CA ILE A 326 -1.36 8.62 5.09
C ILE A 326 -2.48 9.67 5.25
N ARG A 327 -3.00 9.87 6.46
CA ARG A 327 -4.02 10.90 6.74
C ARG A 327 -3.52 12.31 6.46
N ARG A 328 -2.27 12.63 6.82
CA ARG A 328 -1.66 13.94 6.53
C ARG A 328 -1.51 14.14 5.04
N SER A 329 -0.96 13.18 4.31
CA SER A 329 -0.81 13.24 2.85
C SER A 329 -2.18 13.43 2.17
N VAL A 330 -3.20 12.66 2.56
CA VAL A 330 -4.56 12.82 2.02
C VAL A 330 -5.14 14.20 2.36
N ALA A 331 -4.93 14.70 3.59
CA ALA A 331 -5.41 16.02 3.99
C ALA A 331 -4.70 17.16 3.24
N GLU A 332 -3.39 17.07 3.03
CA GLU A 332 -2.58 18.01 2.27
C GLU A 332 -2.99 18.04 0.80
N VAL A 333 -3.24 16.87 0.20
CA VAL A 333 -3.69 16.84 -1.19
C VAL A 333 -5.13 17.35 -1.31
N ARG A 334 -6.02 17.04 -0.36
CA ARG A 334 -7.36 17.66 -0.30
C ARG A 334 -7.25 19.18 -0.23
N GLN A 335 -6.36 19.71 0.60
CA GLN A 335 -6.09 21.15 0.68
C GLN A 335 -5.55 21.68 -0.65
N THR A 336 -4.62 20.96 -1.29
CA THR A 336 -4.06 21.33 -2.59
C THR A 336 -5.12 21.36 -3.69
N ILE A 337 -6.04 20.40 -3.73
CA ILE A 337 -7.18 20.40 -4.65
C ILE A 337 -8.08 21.62 -4.42
N LEU A 338 -8.36 21.97 -3.16
CA LEU A 338 -9.17 23.16 -2.82
C LEU A 338 -8.46 24.47 -3.23
N ILE A 339 -7.15 24.58 -2.99
CA ILE A 339 -6.34 25.73 -3.40
C ILE A 339 -6.29 25.81 -4.93
N ALA A 340 -5.99 24.71 -5.62
CA ALA A 340 -5.93 24.64 -7.08
C ALA A 340 -7.27 25.04 -7.70
N PHE A 341 -8.38 24.50 -7.19
CA PHE A 341 -9.72 24.86 -7.61
C PHE A 341 -10.02 26.34 -7.38
N GLY A 342 -9.63 26.89 -6.21
CA GLY A 342 -9.77 28.31 -5.89
C GLY A 342 -8.95 29.21 -6.83
N LEU A 343 -7.72 28.84 -7.14
CA LEU A 343 -6.84 29.55 -8.08
C LEU A 343 -7.40 29.50 -9.51
N VAL A 344 -7.88 28.34 -9.94
CA VAL A 344 -8.54 28.19 -11.23
C VAL A 344 -9.78 29.07 -11.32
N MET A 345 -10.64 29.07 -10.29
CA MET A 345 -11.80 29.96 -10.23
C MET A 345 -11.39 31.43 -10.29
N PHE A 346 -10.34 31.82 -9.56
CA PHE A 346 -9.80 33.17 -9.58
C PHE A 346 -9.31 33.57 -10.98
N VAL A 347 -8.54 32.70 -11.65
CA VAL A 347 -8.04 32.94 -13.01
C VAL A 347 -9.20 33.03 -14.00
N ILE A 348 -10.17 32.11 -13.95
CA ILE A 348 -11.36 32.13 -14.80
C ILE A 348 -12.14 33.44 -14.61
N PHE A 349 -12.36 33.85 -13.36
CA PHE A 349 -13.02 35.10 -13.05
C PHE A 349 -12.22 36.31 -13.55
N PHE A 350 -10.89 36.29 -13.40
CA PHE A 350 -10.01 37.37 -13.86
C PHE A 350 -10.05 37.57 -15.37
N PHE A 351 -10.13 36.49 -16.17
CA PHE A 351 -10.24 36.58 -17.63
C PHE A 351 -11.65 36.92 -18.10
N LEU A 352 -12.67 36.20 -17.62
CA LEU A 352 -14.04 36.35 -18.08
C LEU A 352 -14.72 37.61 -17.52
N ARG A 353 -14.32 38.06 -16.33
CA ARG A 353 -14.77 39.29 -15.67
C ARG A 353 -16.30 39.39 -15.50
N ASP A 354 -17.00 38.25 -15.63
CA ASP A 354 -18.44 38.10 -15.45
C ASP A 354 -18.75 36.86 -14.59
N TRP A 355 -19.42 37.10 -13.46
CA TRP A 355 -19.82 36.05 -12.51
C TRP A 355 -20.67 34.94 -13.15
N ARG A 356 -21.58 35.26 -14.09
CA ARG A 356 -22.48 34.23 -14.65
C ARG A 356 -21.73 33.28 -15.56
N THR A 357 -20.78 33.80 -16.34
CA THR A 357 -19.90 33.00 -17.18
C THR A 357 -18.94 32.17 -16.33
N THR A 358 -18.42 32.71 -15.22
CA THR A 358 -17.55 31.99 -14.28
C THR A 358 -18.26 30.86 -13.52
N VAL A 359 -19.54 30.99 -13.18
CA VAL A 359 -20.29 29.94 -12.45
C VAL A 359 -20.40 28.64 -13.24
N ILE A 360 -20.36 28.68 -14.57
CA ILE A 360 -20.51 27.49 -15.40
C ILE A 360 -19.34 26.51 -15.18
N PRO A 361 -18.06 26.88 -15.38
CA PRO A 361 -16.93 26.03 -14.99
C PRO A 361 -16.95 25.60 -13.52
N VAL A 362 -17.34 26.48 -12.60
CA VAL A 362 -17.41 26.19 -11.16
C VAL A 362 -18.35 25.02 -10.84
N LEU A 363 -19.43 24.86 -11.60
CA LEU A 363 -20.36 23.73 -11.46
C LEU A 363 -19.90 22.49 -12.24
N VAL A 364 -19.27 22.67 -13.41
CA VAL A 364 -18.88 21.59 -14.31
C VAL A 364 -17.67 20.82 -13.79
N ILE A 365 -16.65 21.52 -13.29
CA ILE A 365 -15.38 20.91 -12.86
C ILE A 365 -15.60 19.89 -11.72
N PRO A 366 -16.33 20.20 -10.63
CA PRO A 366 -16.57 19.21 -9.57
C PRO A 366 -17.34 17.98 -10.05
N VAL A 367 -18.29 18.14 -10.98
CA VAL A 367 -19.05 17.00 -11.54
C VAL A 367 -18.10 16.01 -12.22
N SER A 368 -17.16 16.52 -13.02
CA SER A 368 -16.18 15.69 -13.73
C SER A 368 -15.19 15.01 -12.78
N LEU A 369 -14.68 15.75 -11.78
CA LEU A 369 -13.75 15.21 -10.78
C LEU A 369 -14.42 14.16 -9.89
N ILE A 370 -15.62 14.43 -9.38
CA ILE A 370 -16.36 13.45 -8.58
C ILE A 370 -16.67 12.21 -9.43
N GLY A 371 -17.09 12.39 -10.68
CA GLY A 371 -17.34 11.30 -11.60
C GLY A 371 -16.12 10.39 -11.82
N SER A 372 -14.90 10.93 -11.76
CA SER A 372 -13.67 10.14 -11.95
C SER A 372 -13.48 9.07 -10.86
N PHE A 373 -13.99 9.28 -9.64
CA PHE A 373 -13.96 8.28 -8.57
C PHE A 373 -14.76 7.02 -8.94
N PHE A 374 -15.81 7.15 -9.76
CA PHE A 374 -16.52 5.99 -10.28
C PHE A 374 -15.65 5.16 -11.22
N VAL A 375 -14.89 5.82 -12.10
CA VAL A 375 -13.93 5.14 -13.00
C VAL A 375 -12.85 4.44 -12.18
N MET A 376 -12.31 5.12 -11.17
CA MET A 376 -11.33 4.52 -10.26
C MET A 376 -11.89 3.28 -9.57
N TYR A 377 -13.13 3.33 -9.07
CA TYR A 377 -13.78 2.21 -8.42
C TYR A 377 -13.97 1.01 -9.36
N VAL A 378 -14.51 1.25 -10.57
CA VAL A 378 -14.71 0.18 -11.56
C VAL A 378 -13.39 -0.42 -12.04
N ALA A 379 -12.32 0.37 -12.08
CA ALA A 379 -10.98 -0.08 -12.43
C ALA A 379 -10.21 -0.72 -11.24
N GLY A 380 -10.81 -0.81 -10.05
CA GLY A 380 -10.19 -1.42 -8.87
C GLY A 380 -8.98 -0.64 -8.32
N LEU A 381 -8.95 0.68 -8.56
CA LEU A 381 -7.85 1.55 -8.13
C LEU A 381 -7.97 1.94 -6.65
N SER A 382 -6.92 2.55 -6.11
CA SER A 382 -6.92 3.09 -4.75
C SER A 382 -6.82 4.61 -4.75
N LEU A 383 -7.28 5.24 -3.67
CA LEU A 383 -7.02 6.65 -3.42
C LEU A 383 -5.62 6.76 -2.81
N ASN A 384 -4.67 7.30 -3.59
CA ASN A 384 -3.26 7.42 -3.24
C ASN A 384 -2.64 8.67 -3.85
N VAL A 385 -1.37 8.92 -3.55
CA VAL A 385 -0.67 10.15 -3.99
C VAL A 385 -0.69 10.31 -5.52
N LEU A 386 -0.56 9.21 -6.28
CA LEU A 386 -0.52 9.26 -7.76
C LEU A 386 -1.90 9.51 -8.37
N THR A 387 -2.95 8.86 -7.87
CA THR A 387 -4.32 9.11 -8.35
C THR A 387 -4.77 10.51 -7.98
N LEU A 388 -4.40 11.02 -6.80
CA LEU A 388 -4.68 12.39 -6.42
C LEU A 388 -3.90 13.43 -7.26
N LEU A 389 -2.63 13.15 -7.60
CA LEU A 389 -1.86 13.98 -8.54
C LEU A 389 -2.54 14.02 -9.92
N ALA A 390 -3.04 12.87 -10.41
CA ALA A 390 -3.81 12.81 -11.64
C ALA A 390 -5.06 13.69 -11.56
N LEU A 391 -5.79 13.70 -10.43
CA LEU A 391 -6.95 14.58 -10.23
C LEU A 391 -6.57 16.06 -10.23
N VAL A 392 -5.46 16.45 -9.58
CA VAL A 392 -4.97 17.83 -9.59
C VAL A 392 -4.63 18.29 -11.01
N LEU A 393 -3.94 17.46 -11.80
CA LEU A 393 -3.65 17.75 -13.20
C LEU A 393 -4.92 17.77 -14.06
N ALA A 394 -5.87 16.88 -13.78
CA ALA A 394 -7.14 16.83 -14.47
C ALA A 394 -7.92 18.13 -14.31
N ILE A 395 -7.82 18.85 -13.18
CA ILE A 395 -8.47 20.16 -13.02
C ILE A 395 -8.13 21.08 -14.20
N GLY A 396 -6.85 21.19 -14.58
CA GLY A 396 -6.44 22.04 -15.69
C GLY A 396 -7.01 21.61 -17.05
N LEU A 397 -7.02 20.30 -17.32
CA LEU A 397 -7.56 19.73 -18.56
C LEU A 397 -9.08 19.86 -18.65
N VAL A 398 -9.79 19.59 -17.56
CA VAL A 398 -11.26 19.69 -17.48
C VAL A 398 -11.75 21.12 -17.62
N VAL A 399 -10.97 22.07 -17.07
CA VAL A 399 -11.27 23.50 -17.16
C VAL A 399 -11.26 23.97 -18.62
N ASP A 400 -10.29 23.53 -19.42
CA ASP A 400 -10.14 23.94 -20.81
C ASP A 400 -11.39 23.58 -21.64
N ASP A 401 -11.87 22.34 -21.54
CA ASP A 401 -13.10 21.89 -22.21
C ASP A 401 -14.31 22.77 -21.88
N ALA A 402 -14.48 23.09 -20.59
CA ALA A 402 -15.59 23.90 -20.13
C ALA A 402 -15.47 25.35 -20.60
N ILE A 403 -14.27 25.94 -20.54
CA ILE A 403 -14.02 27.33 -20.97
C ILE A 403 -14.26 27.46 -22.47
N VAL A 404 -13.68 26.59 -23.30
CA VAL A 404 -13.80 26.68 -24.76
C VAL A 404 -15.26 26.64 -25.21
N VAL A 405 -16.07 25.76 -24.62
CA VAL A 405 -17.51 25.68 -24.91
C VAL A 405 -18.23 26.95 -24.48
N VAL A 406 -17.97 27.46 -23.29
CA VAL A 406 -18.60 28.69 -22.78
C VAL A 406 -18.21 29.90 -23.61
N GLU A 407 -16.93 30.04 -23.98
CA GLU A 407 -16.40 31.17 -24.73
C GLU A 407 -17.01 31.27 -26.13
N VAL A 408 -17.11 30.15 -26.87
CA VAL A 408 -17.72 30.16 -28.20
C VAL A 408 -19.21 30.51 -28.15
N ILE A 409 -19.94 29.98 -27.16
CA ILE A 409 -21.36 30.33 -26.98
C ILE A 409 -21.50 31.80 -26.59
N TYR A 410 -20.65 32.29 -25.68
CA TYR A 410 -20.65 33.67 -25.22
C TYR A 410 -20.35 34.64 -26.36
N ALA A 411 -19.34 34.36 -27.20
CA ALA A 411 -18.99 35.17 -28.36
C ALA A 411 -20.16 35.30 -29.36
N LYS A 412 -20.91 34.22 -29.60
CA LYS A 412 -22.12 34.28 -30.46
C LYS A 412 -23.25 35.10 -29.83
N ILE A 413 -23.44 35.03 -28.52
CA ILE A 413 -24.43 35.86 -27.80
C ILE A 413 -24.04 37.34 -27.89
N GLU A 414 -22.76 37.68 -27.77
CA GLU A 414 -22.27 39.06 -27.96
C GLU A 414 -22.46 39.54 -29.41
N ALA A 415 -22.25 38.66 -30.39
CA ALA A 415 -22.53 38.93 -31.80
C ALA A 415 -24.03 39.10 -32.13
N GLY A 416 -24.92 38.87 -31.15
CA GLY A 416 -26.35 39.15 -31.25
C GLY A 416 -27.25 37.94 -31.49
N HIS A 417 -26.71 36.72 -31.47
CA HIS A 417 -27.52 35.50 -31.55
C HIS A 417 -28.35 35.31 -30.27
N GLU A 418 -29.53 34.69 -30.40
CA GLU A 418 -30.33 34.28 -29.24
C GLU A 418 -29.58 33.19 -28.44
N PRO A 419 -29.59 33.20 -27.10
CA PRO A 419 -28.85 32.21 -26.29
C PRO A 419 -29.08 30.75 -26.67
N MET A 420 -30.31 30.40 -27.07
CA MET A 420 -30.66 29.03 -27.45
C MET A 420 -30.02 28.62 -28.80
N SER A 421 -30.06 29.50 -29.81
CA SER A 421 -29.43 29.24 -31.10
C SER A 421 -27.91 29.32 -31.00
N ALA A 422 -27.39 30.29 -30.24
CA ALA A 422 -25.97 30.43 -29.93
C ALA A 422 -25.39 29.18 -29.26
N GLY A 423 -26.13 28.54 -28.34
CA GLY A 423 -25.72 27.28 -27.74
C GLY A 423 -25.63 26.14 -28.75
N VAL A 424 -26.66 25.97 -29.59
CA VAL A 424 -26.69 24.88 -30.58
C VAL A 424 -25.62 25.05 -31.64
N GLU A 425 -25.49 26.25 -32.22
CA GLU A 425 -24.51 26.56 -33.25
C GLU A 425 -23.09 26.59 -32.68
N GLY A 426 -22.91 27.19 -31.50
CA GLY A 426 -21.63 27.26 -30.80
C GLY A 426 -21.09 25.87 -30.48
N THR A 427 -21.89 25.02 -29.82
CA THR A 427 -21.45 23.65 -29.52
C THR A 427 -21.24 22.81 -30.78
N ARG A 428 -22.01 23.02 -31.85
CA ARG A 428 -21.80 22.31 -33.12
C ARG A 428 -20.44 22.61 -33.74
N GLU A 429 -19.99 23.86 -33.66
CA GLU A 429 -18.72 24.32 -34.22
C GLU A 429 -17.52 23.64 -33.53
N ILE A 430 -17.57 23.50 -32.21
CA ILE A 430 -16.47 22.94 -31.41
C ILE A 430 -16.61 21.46 -31.07
N PHE A 431 -17.75 20.82 -31.35
CA PHE A 431 -18.02 19.43 -30.97
C PHE A 431 -16.88 18.49 -31.40
N PHE A 432 -16.43 18.63 -32.65
CA PHE A 432 -15.33 17.82 -33.17
C PHE A 432 -14.00 18.14 -32.46
N ALA A 433 -13.73 19.41 -32.15
CA ALA A 433 -12.51 19.82 -31.47
C ALA A 433 -12.43 19.27 -30.05
N VAL A 434 -13.52 19.31 -29.27
CA VAL A 434 -13.58 18.76 -27.89
C VAL A 434 -13.41 17.24 -27.91
N VAL A 435 -14.07 16.54 -28.83
CA VAL A 435 -13.90 15.07 -28.94
C VAL A 435 -12.48 14.72 -29.41
N ALA A 436 -11.92 15.45 -30.38
CA ALA A 436 -10.58 15.18 -30.91
C ALA A 436 -9.49 15.43 -29.86
N THR A 437 -9.58 16.51 -29.08
CA THR A 437 -8.65 16.80 -27.97
C THR A 437 -8.76 15.76 -26.87
N THR A 438 -9.97 15.35 -26.51
CA THR A 438 -10.22 14.24 -25.57
C THR A 438 -9.53 12.95 -26.04
N VAL A 439 -9.76 12.55 -27.29
CA VAL A 439 -9.14 11.34 -27.86
C VAL A 439 -7.62 11.47 -27.93
N ALA A 440 -7.09 12.64 -28.29
CA ALA A 440 -5.65 12.89 -28.31
C ALA A 440 -5.03 12.77 -26.91
N LEU A 441 -5.66 13.35 -25.87
CA LEU A 441 -5.21 13.23 -24.49
C LEU A 441 -5.23 11.77 -24.03
N VAL A 442 -6.33 11.06 -24.27
CA VAL A 442 -6.41 9.62 -23.96
C VAL A 442 -5.32 8.85 -24.70
N ALA A 443 -5.07 9.13 -25.98
CA ALA A 443 -4.03 8.48 -26.77
C ALA A 443 -2.60 8.80 -26.28
N VAL A 444 -2.36 9.98 -25.68
CA VAL A 444 -1.07 10.33 -25.08
C VAL A 444 -0.82 9.55 -23.79
N PHE A 445 -1.84 9.30 -22.98
CA PHE A 445 -1.71 8.58 -21.71
C PHE A 445 -1.94 7.07 -21.80
N MET A 446 -2.61 6.59 -22.86
CA MET A 446 -2.85 5.16 -23.09
C MET A 446 -1.57 4.30 -23.11
N PRO A 447 -0.44 4.73 -23.73
CA PRO A 447 0.82 3.99 -23.70
C PRO A 447 1.31 3.62 -22.30
N ILE A 448 1.00 4.44 -21.30
CA ILE A 448 1.39 4.21 -19.90
C ILE A 448 0.79 2.92 -19.36
N LEU A 449 -0.41 2.53 -19.83
CA LEU A 449 -1.09 1.29 -19.40
C LEU A 449 -0.33 0.03 -19.81
N PHE A 450 0.48 0.13 -20.87
CA PHE A 450 1.28 -0.95 -21.42
C PHE A 450 2.71 -0.99 -20.86
N LEU A 451 3.08 -0.03 -20.00
CA LEU A 451 4.34 -0.10 -19.28
C LEU A 451 4.32 -1.31 -18.32
N GLY A 452 5.33 -2.17 -18.44
CA GLY A 452 5.59 -3.23 -17.48
C GLY A 452 6.36 -2.71 -16.26
N GLY A 453 6.70 -3.62 -15.35
CA GLY A 453 7.55 -3.27 -14.22
C GLY A 453 6.83 -2.56 -13.07
N LEU A 454 7.63 -2.16 -12.08
CA LEU A 454 7.23 -1.32 -10.96
C LEU A 454 6.65 0.03 -11.43
N VAL A 455 7.34 0.66 -12.40
CA VAL A 455 6.95 1.93 -13.01
C VAL A 455 5.56 1.81 -13.66
N GLY A 456 5.33 0.72 -14.39
CA GLY A 456 4.04 0.46 -15.01
C GLY A 456 2.88 0.38 -14.01
N ARG A 457 3.06 -0.34 -12.89
CA ARG A 457 2.03 -0.41 -11.84
C ARG A 457 1.75 0.95 -11.20
N LEU A 458 2.80 1.72 -10.91
CA LEU A 458 2.67 3.07 -10.34
C LEU A 458 1.87 4.00 -11.26
N PHE A 459 2.28 4.09 -12.52
CA PHE A 459 1.69 5.04 -13.47
C PHE A 459 0.39 4.54 -14.12
N ARG A 460 0.05 3.26 -14.00
CA ARG A 460 -1.26 2.74 -14.45
C ARG A 460 -2.41 3.40 -13.72
N GLU A 461 -2.35 3.50 -12.38
CA GLU A 461 -3.42 4.15 -11.61
C GLU A 461 -3.53 5.65 -11.98
N PHE A 462 -2.39 6.32 -12.19
CA PHE A 462 -2.32 7.71 -12.67
C PHE A 462 -3.00 7.87 -14.04
N GLY A 463 -2.60 7.06 -15.03
CA GLY A 463 -3.09 7.17 -16.40
C GLY A 463 -4.58 6.88 -16.54
N LEU A 464 -5.09 5.84 -15.87
CA LEU A 464 -6.52 5.51 -15.87
C LEU A 464 -7.36 6.58 -15.19
N THR A 465 -6.88 7.13 -14.07
CA THR A 465 -7.59 8.21 -13.37
C THR A 465 -7.68 9.46 -14.22
N LEU A 466 -6.57 9.86 -14.86
CA LEU A 466 -6.53 11.03 -15.74
C LEU A 466 -7.41 10.84 -16.98
N ALA A 467 -7.29 9.70 -17.67
CA ALA A 467 -8.11 9.39 -18.84
C ALA A 467 -9.61 9.35 -18.48
N GLY A 468 -9.96 8.73 -17.36
CA GLY A 468 -11.33 8.71 -16.84
C GLY A 468 -11.88 10.11 -16.57
N ALA A 469 -11.09 10.97 -15.92
CA ALA A 469 -11.48 12.34 -15.63
C ALA A 469 -11.70 13.17 -16.91
N VAL A 470 -10.83 13.03 -17.91
CA VAL A 470 -10.95 13.75 -19.19
C VAL A 470 -12.13 13.25 -20.03
N ILE A 471 -12.40 11.93 -20.05
CA ILE A 471 -13.57 11.37 -20.74
C ILE A 471 -14.88 11.88 -20.12
N ILE A 472 -14.97 11.87 -18.79
CA ILE A 472 -16.15 12.41 -18.09
C ILE A 472 -16.25 13.92 -18.32
N SER A 473 -15.13 14.65 -18.29
CA SER A 473 -15.09 16.08 -18.63
C SER A 473 -15.70 16.37 -19.98
N SER A 474 -15.24 15.69 -21.03
CA SER A 474 -15.75 15.84 -22.39
C SER A 474 -17.26 15.63 -22.47
N PHE A 475 -17.76 14.60 -21.78
CA PHE A 475 -19.20 14.33 -21.70
C PHE A 475 -19.96 15.46 -21.01
N VAL A 476 -19.48 15.95 -19.86
CA VAL A 476 -20.11 17.06 -19.11
C VAL A 476 -20.02 18.37 -19.91
N ALA A 477 -18.89 18.62 -20.58
CA ALA A 477 -18.64 19.78 -21.42
C ALA A 477 -19.58 19.85 -22.63
N LEU A 478 -19.99 18.71 -23.18
CA LEU A 478 -20.91 18.64 -24.32
C LEU A 478 -22.39 18.50 -23.91
N THR A 479 -22.68 18.39 -22.60
CA THR A 479 -24.05 18.21 -22.07
C THR A 479 -24.45 19.35 -21.14
N LEU A 480 -23.84 19.42 -19.95
CA LEU A 480 -24.19 20.36 -18.89
C LEU A 480 -23.76 21.79 -19.25
N THR A 481 -22.54 21.96 -19.77
CA THR A 481 -21.98 23.28 -20.10
C THR A 481 -22.84 24.07 -21.10
N PRO A 482 -23.22 23.54 -22.28
CA PRO A 482 -24.05 24.29 -23.21
C PRO A 482 -25.46 24.55 -22.67
N MET A 483 -26.01 23.60 -21.91
CA MET A 483 -27.31 23.78 -21.25
C MET A 483 -27.27 24.94 -20.25
N LEU A 484 -26.27 24.99 -19.38
CA LEU A 484 -26.07 26.09 -18.43
C LEU A 484 -25.79 27.41 -19.16
N ALA A 485 -24.94 27.39 -20.20
CA ALA A 485 -24.58 28.57 -20.98
C ALA A 485 -25.82 29.23 -21.63
N THR A 486 -26.67 28.45 -22.31
CA THR A 486 -27.90 28.98 -22.94
C THR A 486 -28.91 29.58 -21.97
N ARG A 487 -28.86 29.19 -20.68
CA ARG A 487 -29.82 29.64 -19.65
C ARG A 487 -29.27 30.80 -18.80
N LEU A 488 -27.98 30.78 -18.49
CA LEU A 488 -27.34 31.73 -17.59
C LEU A 488 -26.74 32.94 -18.32
N LEU A 489 -26.22 32.74 -19.53
CA LEU A 489 -25.62 33.82 -20.31
C LEU A 489 -26.71 34.71 -20.89
N LYS A 490 -26.52 36.03 -20.73
CA LYS A 490 -27.41 37.05 -21.29
C LYS A 490 -26.56 38.13 -21.94
N LYS A 491 -27.04 38.69 -23.05
CA LYS A 491 -26.45 39.88 -23.66
C LYS A 491 -26.50 41.04 -22.65
N ARG A 492 -25.34 41.60 -22.31
CA ARG A 492 -25.25 42.81 -21.48
C ARG A 492 -25.01 44.03 -22.36
N VAL A 493 -25.75 45.11 -22.08
CA VAL A 493 -25.60 46.40 -22.76
C VAL A 493 -24.47 47.24 -22.12
N LEU A 494 -24.19 47.04 -20.83
CA LEU A 494 -23.11 47.70 -20.10
C LEU A 494 -22.20 46.67 -19.44
N GLN A 495 -20.90 46.76 -19.73
CA GLN A 495 -19.88 45.89 -19.16
C GLN A 495 -19.50 46.34 -17.72
N PRO A 496 -19.14 45.41 -16.82
CA PRO A 496 -18.72 45.72 -15.45
C PRO A 496 -17.56 46.73 -15.39
N TRP A 497 -17.40 47.42 -14.25
CA TRP A 497 -16.30 48.37 -14.04
C TRP A 497 -14.92 47.69 -14.21
N LEU A 498 -14.79 46.47 -13.69
CA LEU A 498 -13.57 45.66 -13.78
C LEU A 498 -13.20 45.34 -15.23
N TYR A 499 -14.20 45.02 -16.06
CA TYR A 499 -14.01 44.83 -17.50
C TYR A 499 -13.47 46.10 -18.14
N ARG A 500 -14.13 47.25 -17.93
CA ARG A 500 -13.71 48.53 -18.53
C ARG A 500 -12.30 48.98 -18.10
N ALA A 501 -11.90 48.72 -16.86
CA ALA A 501 -10.59 49.08 -16.36
C ALA A 501 -9.46 48.20 -16.94
N THR A 502 -9.74 46.92 -17.19
CA THR A 502 -8.73 45.93 -17.65
C THR A 502 -8.72 45.72 -19.16
N GLU A 503 -9.80 46.04 -19.87
CA GLU A 503 -9.92 45.85 -21.31
C GLU A 503 -8.81 46.54 -22.14
N PRO A 504 -8.40 47.78 -21.84
CA PRO A 504 -7.32 48.43 -22.58
C PRO A 504 -6.00 47.66 -22.52
N PHE A 505 -5.71 46.98 -21.40
CA PHE A 505 -4.53 46.14 -21.25
C PHE A 505 -4.59 44.92 -22.17
N PHE A 506 -5.72 44.20 -22.18
CA PHE A 506 -5.90 43.03 -23.05
C PHE A 506 -5.88 43.40 -24.53
N LEU A 507 -6.50 44.51 -24.92
CA LEU A 507 -6.43 45.03 -26.29
C LEU A 507 -5.00 45.42 -26.69
N ALA A 508 -4.25 46.07 -25.79
CA ALA A 508 -2.85 46.39 -26.01
C ALA A 508 -2.01 45.12 -26.20
N LEU A 509 -2.20 44.11 -25.35
CA LEU A 509 -1.53 42.82 -25.44
C LEU A 509 -1.86 42.10 -26.76
N ALA A 510 -3.13 42.01 -27.14
CA ALA A 510 -3.57 41.40 -28.38
C ALA A 510 -3.02 42.13 -29.61
N SER A 511 -3.02 43.47 -29.58
CA SER A 511 -2.45 44.28 -30.67
C SER A 511 -0.93 44.10 -30.78
N SER A 512 -0.23 43.96 -29.64
CA SER A 512 1.20 43.70 -29.57
C SER A 512 1.51 42.31 -30.15
N TYR A 513 0.80 41.27 -29.68
CA TYR A 513 0.90 39.92 -30.21
C TYR A 513 0.64 39.87 -31.73
N ARG A 514 -0.40 40.55 -32.21
CA ARG A 514 -0.70 40.63 -33.65
C ARG A 514 0.43 41.27 -34.43
N LYS A 515 1.01 42.38 -33.93
CA LYS A 515 2.15 43.06 -34.57
C LYS A 515 3.39 42.17 -34.61
N THR A 516 3.74 41.53 -33.50
CA THR A 516 4.91 40.65 -33.43
C THR A 516 4.74 39.41 -34.31
N LEU A 517 3.55 38.78 -34.29
CA LEU A 517 3.23 37.66 -35.16
C LEU A 517 3.29 38.04 -36.64
N THR A 518 2.72 39.19 -37.03
CA THR A 518 2.76 39.65 -38.43
C THR A 518 4.19 39.89 -38.90
N ASN A 519 5.04 40.48 -38.04
CA ASN A 519 6.46 40.67 -38.32
C ASN A 519 7.21 39.33 -38.42
N PHE A 520 6.87 38.37 -37.56
CA PHE A 520 7.47 37.04 -37.58
C PHE A 520 7.09 36.25 -38.83
N LEU A 521 5.81 36.29 -39.25
CA LEU A 521 5.33 35.62 -40.46
C LEU A 521 6.03 36.12 -41.73
N ARG A 522 6.43 37.40 -41.78
CA ARG A 522 7.28 37.94 -42.86
C ARG A 522 8.67 37.31 -42.90
N ARG A 523 9.16 36.79 -41.77
CA ARG A 523 10.45 36.10 -41.60
C ARG A 523 10.26 34.65 -41.16
N ARG A 524 9.26 33.96 -41.70
CA ARG A 524 8.91 32.57 -41.32
C ARG A 524 10.06 31.58 -41.35
N TRP A 525 11.10 31.83 -42.16
CA TRP A 525 12.30 30.99 -42.21
C TRP A 525 13.06 30.96 -40.88
N LEU A 526 12.93 31.99 -40.03
CA LEU A 526 13.49 32.03 -38.67
C LEU A 526 12.84 31.02 -37.72
N ALA A 527 11.66 30.46 -38.05
CA ALA A 527 11.05 29.41 -37.24
C ALA A 527 11.91 28.15 -37.19
N LEU A 528 12.53 27.76 -38.31
CA LEU A 528 13.36 26.55 -38.41
C LEU A 528 14.60 26.59 -37.49
N PRO A 529 15.46 27.64 -37.50
CA PRO A 529 16.60 27.70 -36.59
C PRO A 529 16.15 27.83 -35.13
N VAL A 530 15.03 28.49 -34.83
CA VAL A 530 14.49 28.55 -33.46
C VAL A 530 14.03 27.18 -33.00
N ILE A 531 13.31 26.42 -33.84
CA ILE A 531 12.91 25.03 -33.53
C ILE A 531 14.14 24.14 -33.33
N LEU A 532 15.14 24.24 -34.21
CA LEU A 532 16.41 23.51 -34.07
C LEU A 532 17.15 23.87 -32.77
N ALA A 533 17.18 25.15 -32.41
CA ALA A 533 17.75 25.59 -31.15
C ALA A 533 16.99 25.02 -29.95
N CYS A 534 15.65 25.02 -29.99
CA CYS A 534 14.83 24.38 -28.95
C CYS A 534 15.10 22.88 -28.84
N PHE A 535 15.20 22.15 -29.96
CA PHE A 535 15.58 20.74 -29.96
C PHE A 535 16.98 20.52 -29.39
N GLY A 536 17.94 21.39 -29.73
CA GLY A 536 19.28 21.37 -29.17
C GLY A 536 19.30 21.57 -27.66
N VAL A 537 18.50 22.52 -27.15
CA VAL A 537 18.34 22.77 -25.71
C VAL A 537 17.68 21.58 -25.02
N VAL A 538 16.63 20.99 -25.60
CA VAL A 538 15.98 19.79 -25.06
C VAL A 538 16.96 18.62 -25.00
N ALA A 539 17.72 18.36 -26.07
CA ALA A 539 18.73 17.31 -26.10
C ALA A 539 19.84 17.54 -25.06
N LEU A 540 20.25 18.79 -24.86
CA LEU A 540 21.22 19.17 -23.83
C LEU A 540 20.69 18.85 -22.42
N PHE A 541 19.45 19.26 -22.11
CA PHE A 541 18.86 19.01 -20.78
C PHE A 541 18.54 17.53 -20.53
N LEU A 542 18.15 16.77 -21.55
CA LEU A 542 17.92 15.32 -21.42
C LEU A 542 19.18 14.55 -21.01
N ASN A 543 20.37 15.07 -21.35
CA ASN A 543 21.65 14.48 -20.96
C ASN A 543 22.19 15.02 -19.63
N LEU A 544 21.78 16.22 -19.21
CA LEU A 544 22.23 16.86 -17.97
C LEU A 544 21.36 16.49 -16.76
N LEU A 545 20.08 16.18 -16.98
CA LEU A 545 19.15 15.91 -15.88
C LEU A 545 19.39 14.51 -15.29
N PRO A 546 19.66 14.41 -13.97
CA PRO A 546 19.75 13.12 -13.30
C PRO A 546 18.41 12.40 -13.37
N ARG A 547 18.46 11.07 -13.48
CA ARG A 547 17.27 10.21 -13.54
C ARG A 547 17.06 9.56 -12.18
N GLU A 548 15.94 9.86 -11.55
CA GLU A 548 15.52 9.27 -10.29
C GLU A 548 14.07 8.76 -10.41
N LEU A 549 13.74 7.67 -9.73
CA LEU A 549 12.41 7.07 -9.77
C LEU A 549 11.39 7.90 -8.96
N ALA A 550 11.80 8.32 -7.76
CA ALA A 550 11.03 9.13 -6.83
C ALA A 550 12.00 9.90 -5.93
N PRO A 551 11.64 11.12 -5.50
CA PRO A 551 12.46 11.88 -4.55
C PRO A 551 12.48 11.21 -3.18
N LEU A 552 13.55 11.47 -2.41
CA LEU A 552 13.61 11.09 -1.01
C LEU A 552 12.66 11.97 -0.19
N GLU A 553 11.79 11.35 0.60
CA GLU A 553 10.86 12.03 1.49
C GLU A 553 11.24 11.80 2.95
N ASP A 554 11.16 12.86 3.76
CA ASP A 554 11.36 12.77 5.20
C ASP A 554 10.15 12.10 5.86
N ARG A 555 10.34 10.84 6.26
CA ARG A 555 9.33 10.06 7.02
C ARG A 555 9.50 10.18 8.52
N SER A 556 10.31 11.12 8.99
CA SER A 556 10.74 11.28 10.39
C SER A 556 11.30 10.00 11.00
N THR A 557 11.90 9.13 10.17
CA THR A 557 12.48 7.85 10.57
C THR A 557 13.78 7.62 9.80
N ILE A 558 14.78 7.09 10.49
CA ILE A 558 16.08 6.72 9.92
C ILE A 558 16.37 5.30 10.39
N SER A 559 16.71 4.42 9.45
CA SER A 559 17.25 3.09 9.75
C SER A 559 18.75 3.13 9.45
N ILE A 560 19.56 2.67 10.40
CA ILE A 560 21.01 2.56 10.27
C ILE A 560 21.39 1.09 10.16
#